data_AF-A0A970K8E8-F1
#
_entry.id   AF-A0A970K8E8-F1
#
_cell.length_a   1.000
_cell.length_b   1.000
_cell.length_c   1.000
_cell.angle_alpha   90.00
_cell.angle_beta   90.00
_cell.angle_gamma   90.00
#
_symmetry.space_group_name_H-M   'P 1'
#
loop_
_entity.id
_entity.type
_entity.pdbx_description
1 polymer ?
#
loop_
_entity_poly.entity_id
_entity_poly.type
_entity_poly.pdbx_seq_one_letter_code
_entity_poly.pdbx_strand_id
1 'polypeptide(L)'
;MVEYRFEIIKAEPLKGRKLEGSKDYITHVQVIRDGKTLMDENIRVRKNPAGVFPEQDIIRKKLTAPSMQKELTEKLKKYIKKQK
;
A
#
# COMPACT_ATOMS: atom_id res chain seq x y z
N MET A 1 -2.85 10.69 18.12
CA MET A 1 -3.71 10.29 16.98
C MET A 1 -2.82 9.76 15.86
N VAL A 2 -3.21 8.68 15.16
CA VAL A 2 -2.41 8.09 14.07
C VAL A 2 -2.90 8.59 12.72
N GLU A 3 -2.01 9.23 11.98
CA GLU A 3 -2.24 9.76 10.63
C GLU A 3 -1.60 8.84 9.59
N TYR A 4 -2.30 8.65 8.48
CA TYR A 4 -1.87 7.79 7.37
C TYR A 4 -1.95 8.60 6.07
N ARG A 5 -0.81 8.79 5.41
CA ARG A 5 -0.73 9.49 4.12
C ARG A 5 -0.35 8.50 3.03
N PHE A 6 -1.00 8.63 1.88
CA PHE A 6 -0.79 7.78 0.71
C PHE A 6 -0.67 8.63 -0.54
N GLU A 7 0.37 8.36 -1.33
CA GLU A 7 0.59 9.03 -2.61
C GLU A 7 1.05 8.00 -3.65
N ILE A 8 0.40 7.95 -4.81
CA ILE A 8 0.85 7.07 -5.90
C ILE A 8 1.96 7.77 -6.65
N ILE A 9 3.16 7.20 -6.58
CA ILE A 9 4.33 7.67 -7.33
C ILE A 9 4.28 7.16 -8.76
N LYS A 10 3.91 5.88 -8.93
CA LYS A 10 3.95 5.22 -10.23
C LYS A 10 2.87 4.16 -10.34
N ALA A 11 2.31 3.99 -11.53
CA ALA A 11 1.44 2.87 -11.88
C ALA A 11 2.01 2.16 -13.11
N GLU A 12 2.32 0.87 -12.98
CA GLU A 12 2.91 0.05 -14.02
C GLU A 12 1.95 -1.08 -14.40
N PRO A 13 1.42 -1.10 -15.64
CA PRO A 13 0.62 -2.24 -16.09
C PRO A 13 1.52 -3.45 -16.29
N LEU A 14 1.08 -4.61 -15.78
CA LEU A 14 1.79 -5.85 -15.99
C LEU A 14 1.46 -6.41 -17.38
N LYS A 15 2.50 -6.76 -18.13
CA LYS A 15 2.37 -7.33 -19.48
C LYS A 15 2.45 -8.86 -19.40
N GLY A 16 1.54 -9.54 -20.07
CA GLY A 16 1.54 -11.00 -20.21
C GLY A 16 0.11 -11.57 -20.20
N ARG A 17 -0.12 -12.61 -21.01
CA ARG A 17 -1.44 -13.23 -21.22
C ARG A 17 -2.11 -13.75 -19.92
N LYS A 18 -1.31 -14.05 -18.88
CA LYS A 18 -1.77 -14.47 -17.54
C LYS A 18 -1.91 -13.32 -16.53
N LEU A 19 -1.48 -12.11 -16.87
CA LEU A 19 -1.44 -10.94 -16.00
C LEU A 19 -2.32 -9.78 -16.51
N GLU A 20 -3.13 -10.05 -17.53
CA GLU A 20 -4.04 -9.09 -18.13
C GLU A 20 -4.99 -8.50 -17.07
N GLY A 21 -5.10 -7.17 -17.05
CA GLY A 21 -5.86 -6.45 -16.02
C GLY A 21 -5.13 -6.26 -14.67
N SER A 22 -3.87 -6.68 -14.55
CA SER A 22 -3.05 -6.41 -13.36
C SER A 22 -2.21 -5.13 -13.51
N LYS A 23 -2.17 -4.31 -12.45
CA LYS A 23 -1.35 -3.11 -12.35
C LYS A 23 -0.62 -3.10 -11.01
N ASP A 24 0.67 -2.78 -11.03
CA ASP A 24 1.45 -2.54 -9.83
C ASP A 24 1.52 -1.02 -9.58
N TYR A 25 1.08 -0.60 -8.40
CA TYR A 25 1.15 0.79 -7.93
C TYR A 25 2.30 0.92 -6.95
N ILE A 26 3.30 1.74 -7.27
CA ILE A 26 4.29 2.18 -6.30
C ILE A 26 3.66 3.34 -5.53
N THR A 27 3.35 3.09 -4.26
CA THR A 27 2.65 4.03 -3.39
C THR A 27 3.59 4.45 -2.27
N HIS A 28 3.86 5.74 -2.16
CA HIS A 28 4.48 6.31 -0.98
C HIS A 28 3.52 6.24 0.19
N VAL A 29 4.00 5.74 1.32
CA VAL A 29 3.21 5.52 2.52
C VAL A 29 3.92 6.15 3.70
N GLN A 30 3.24 7.10 4.33
CA GLN A 30 3.71 7.73 5.56
C GLN A 30 2.72 7.43 6.70
N VAL A 31 3.25 6.96 7.83
CA VAL A 31 2.47 6.73 9.05
C VAL A 31 3.06 7.60 10.15
N ILE A 32 2.26 8.53 10.67
CA ILE A 32 2.67 9.47 11.70
C ILE A 32 1.84 9.19 12.95
N ARG A 33 2.49 9.02 14.10
CA ARG A 33 1.82 8.87 15.39
C ARG A 33 2.39 9.88 16.36
N ASP A 34 1.51 10.72 16.89
CA ASP A 34 1.85 11.70 17.93
C ASP A 34 3.03 12.59 17.51
N GLY A 35 3.01 13.02 16.24
CA GLY A 35 4.05 13.86 15.62
C GLY A 35 5.33 13.13 15.20
N LYS A 36 5.46 11.83 15.49
CA LYS A 36 6.61 11.01 15.08
C LYS A 36 6.27 10.17 13.86
N THR A 37 7.13 10.24 12.85
CA THR A 37 7.04 9.37 11.67
C THR A 37 7.46 7.96 12.05
N LEU A 38 6.51 7.02 12.04
CA LEU A 38 6.76 5.60 12.31
C LEU A 38 7.17 4.85 11.04
N MET A 39 6.69 5.31 9.89
CA MET A 39 6.96 4.71 8.59
C MET A 39 6.93 5.79 7.53
N ASP A 40 7.88 5.71 6.61
CA ASP A 40 8.04 6.59 5.45
C ASP A 40 8.74 5.78 4.37
N GLU A 41 7.95 5.09 3.54
CA GLU A 41 8.47 4.09 2.60
C GLU A 41 7.61 4.00 1.34
N ASN A 42 8.21 3.49 0.27
CA ASN A 42 7.49 3.15 -0.95
C ASN A 42 7.05 1.69 -0.91
N ILE A 43 5.75 1.47 -0.97
CA ILE A 43 5.14 0.14 -0.96
C ILE A 43 4.61 -0.18 -2.35
N ARG A 44 4.96 -1.36 -2.87
CA ARG A 44 4.32 -1.88 -4.08
C ARG A 44 2.95 -2.45 -3.71
N VAL A 45 1.92 -2.02 -4.43
CA VAL A 45 0.55 -2.51 -4.28
C VAL A 45 0.05 -3.05 -5.61
N ARG A 46 -0.13 -4.37 -5.68
CA ARG A 46 -0.67 -5.03 -6.87
C ARG A 46 -2.19 -4.95 -6.86
N LYS A 47 -2.79 -4.46 -7.94
CA LYS A 47 -4.23 -4.53 -8.19
C LYS A 47 -4.47 -5.45 -9.37
N ASN A 48 -5.37 -6.42 -9.21
CA ASN A 48 -5.83 -7.30 -10.27
C ASN A 48 -7.35 -7.54 -10.11
N PRO A 49 -8.01 -8.32 -10.99
CA PRO A 49 -9.44 -8.60 -10.87
C PRO A 49 -9.85 -9.28 -9.54
N ALA A 50 -8.95 -10.02 -8.91
CA ALA A 50 -9.20 -10.70 -7.63
C ALA A 50 -9.13 -9.73 -6.42
N GLY A 51 -8.45 -8.58 -6.54
CA GLY A 51 -8.38 -7.60 -5.47
C GLY A 51 -7.13 -6.72 -5.47
N VAL A 52 -6.85 -6.16 -4.29
CA VAL A 52 -5.72 -5.27 -4.02
C VAL A 52 -4.81 -5.91 -2.99
N PHE A 53 -3.53 -6.04 -3.32
CA PHE A 53 -2.52 -6.79 -2.57
C PHE A 53 -1.29 -5.91 -2.33
N PRO A 54 -1.20 -5.24 -1.18
CA PRO A 54 0.01 -4.52 -0.77
C PRO A 54 1.11 -5.48 -0.34
N GLU A 55 2.35 -5.15 -0.67
CA GLU A 55 3.55 -5.83 -0.19
C GLU A 55 3.62 -5.77 1.34
N GLN A 56 3.56 -6.95 1.99
CA GLN A 56 3.44 -7.06 3.44
C GLN A 56 4.79 -7.01 4.16
N ASP A 57 5.88 -7.37 3.48
CA ASP A 57 7.20 -7.48 4.10
C ASP A 57 7.71 -6.13 4.62
N ILE A 58 7.57 -5.07 3.82
CA ILE A 58 7.93 -3.70 4.21
C ILE A 58 7.07 -3.24 5.40
N ILE A 59 5.76 -3.49 5.35
CA ILE A 59 4.81 -3.12 6.42
C ILE A 59 5.19 -3.80 7.74
N ARG A 60 5.45 -5.11 7.71
CA ARG A 60 5.82 -5.90 8.91
C ARG A 60 7.19 -5.53 9.45
N LYS A 61 8.13 -5.15 8.58
CA LYS A 61 9.48 -4.72 8.97
C LYS A 61 9.48 -3.35 9.66
N LYS A 62 8.61 -2.43 9.24
CA LYS A 62 8.59 -1.04 9.74
C LYS A 62 7.59 -0.83 10.88
N LEU A 63 6.44 -1.50 10.84
CA LEU A 63 5.43 -1.41 11.89
C LEU A 63 5.41 -2.68 12.71
N THR A 64 5.78 -2.60 13.98
CA THR A 64 5.81 -3.76 14.88
C THR A 64 4.43 -4.13 15.43
N ALA A 65 3.53 -3.15 15.60
CA ALA A 65 2.20 -3.40 16.16
C ALA A 65 1.24 -4.03 15.13
N PRO A 66 0.71 -5.24 15.38
CA PRO A 66 -0.19 -5.93 14.44
C PRO A 66 -1.47 -5.16 14.12
N SER A 67 -2.00 -4.41 15.09
CA SER A 67 -3.19 -3.56 14.90
C SER A 67 -2.94 -2.47 13.86
N MET A 68 -1.79 -1.79 13.92
CA MET A 68 -1.40 -0.76 12.95
C MET A 68 -1.12 -1.35 11.57
N GLN A 69 -0.50 -2.54 11.50
CA GLN A 69 -0.30 -3.24 10.23
C GLN A 69 -1.62 -3.53 9.52
N LYS A 70 -2.63 -4.02 10.28
CA LYS A 70 -3.97 -4.31 9.76
C LYS A 70 -4.66 -3.04 9.29
N GLU A 71 -4.65 -1.99 10.11
CA GLU A 71 -5.29 -0.71 9.80
C GLU A 71 -4.66 -0.06 8.55
N LEU A 72 -3.33 -0.02 8.47
CA LEU A 72 -2.59 0.47 7.31
C LEU A 72 -3.00 -0.29 6.04
N THR A 73 -2.99 -1.62 6.12
CA THR A 73 -3.32 -2.49 4.98
C THR A 73 -4.75 -2.25 4.49
N GLU A 74 -5.72 -2.12 5.40
CA GLU A 74 -7.11 -1.84 5.03
C GLU A 74 -7.28 -0.46 4.38
N LYS A 75 -6.65 0.58 4.96
CA LYS A 75 -6.69 1.94 4.40
C LYS A 75 -6.03 2.00 3.02
N LEU A 76 -4.86 1.39 2.87
CA LEU A 76 -4.11 1.33 1.60
C LEU A 76 -4.90 0.58 0.53
N LYS A 77 -5.51 -0.57 0.87
CA LYS A 77 -6.41 -1.30 -0.05
C LYS A 77 -7.58 -0.45 -0.50
N LYS A 78 -8.25 0.25 0.43
CA LYS A 78 -9.37 1.17 0.11
C LYS A 78 -8.91 2.32 -0.80
N TYR A 79 -7.73 2.87 -0.55
CA TYR A 79 -7.15 3.96 -1.35
C TYR A 79 -6.88 3.51 -2.79
N ILE A 80 -6.18 2.39 -2.99
CA ILE A 80 -5.86 1.86 -4.32
C ILE A 80 -7.08 1.29 -5.05
N LYS A 81 -8.08 0.76 -4.34
CA LYS A 81 -9.32 0.29 -4.96
C LYS A 81 -10.04 1.39 -5.76
N LYS A 82 -9.96 2.65 -5.31
CA LYS A 82 -10.56 3.81 -5.99
C LYS A 82 -9.84 4.23 -7.28
N GLN A 83 -8.65 3.71 -7.53
CA GLN A 83 -7.80 4.08 -8.67
C GLN A 83 -8.15 3.23 -9.90
N LYS A 84 -8.11 3.79 -11.11
CA LYS A 84 -8.50 3.08 -12.35
C LYS A 84 -7.35 2.26 -12.94
#